data_AF-A0A1H2UNC0-F1
#
_entry.id   AF-A0A1H2UNC0-F1
#
_cell.length_a   1.000
_cell.length_b   1.000
_cell.length_c   1.000
_cell.angle_alpha   90.00
_cell.angle_beta   90.00
_cell.angle_gamma   90.00
#
_symmetry.space_group_name_H-M   'P 1'
#
loop_
_entity.id
_entity.type
_entity.pdbx_description
1 polymer ?
#
loop_
_entity_poly.entity_id
_entity_poly.type
_entity_poly.pdbx_seq_one_letter_code
_entity_poly.pdbx_strand_id
1 'polypeptide(L)'
;MAKSSQIMVKVCPSCDKEYKDDDKYGYCLNHEYPVRPELKNKTRDKQRVGGTFKIVGWFSSRSSAGLTIEHTDTGEQFEVYVSDLFKYLDGQELGTLTLEEVKKGKAYGWAVVGSD
;
A
#
# COMPACT_ATOMS: atom_id res chain seq x y z
N MET A 1 12.79 -18.30 0.98
CA MET A 1 13.56 -17.33 0.16
C MET A 1 13.60 -16.01 0.91
N ALA A 2 14.78 -15.48 1.22
CA ALA A 2 14.89 -14.17 1.86
C ALA A 2 14.40 -13.09 0.89
N LYS A 3 13.47 -12.24 1.32
CA LYS A 3 13.06 -11.07 0.52
C LYS A 3 14.29 -10.16 0.35
N SER A 4 14.58 -9.72 -0.88
CA SER A 4 15.69 -8.78 -1.17
C SER A 4 15.63 -7.57 -0.22
N SER A 5 16.77 -7.12 0.31
CA SER A 5 16.86 -5.91 1.16
C SER A 5 16.74 -4.61 0.37
N GLN A 6 16.81 -4.69 -0.96
CA GLN A 6 16.81 -3.56 -1.86
C GLN A 6 15.58 -3.54 -2.74
N ILE A 7 15.26 -2.35 -3.27
CA ILE A 7 14.23 -2.13 -4.27
C ILE A 7 14.79 -1.29 -5.41
N MET A 8 14.26 -1.54 -6.61
CA MET A 8 14.49 -0.69 -7.77
C MET A 8 13.42 0.40 -7.77
N VAL A 9 13.86 1.65 -7.88
CA VAL A 9 12.98 2.82 -7.93
C VAL A 9 13.34 3.67 -9.15
N LYS A 10 12.38 4.44 -9.67
CA LYS A 10 12.63 5.42 -10.72
C LYS A 10 13.00 6.76 -10.08
N VAL A 11 14.11 7.37 -10.51
CA VAL A 11 14.60 8.65 -10.00
C VAL A 11 14.94 9.61 -11.13
N CYS A 12 14.72 10.90 -10.90
CA CYS A 12 15.20 11.94 -11.81
C CYS A 12 16.72 12.17 -11.60
N PRO A 13 17.56 12.10 -12.64
CA PRO A 13 19.00 12.31 -12.50
C PRO A 13 19.38 13.77 -12.19
N SER A 14 18.47 14.72 -12.38
CA SER A 14 18.74 16.15 -12.21
C SER A 14 18.32 16.68 -10.84
N CYS A 15 17.27 16.13 -10.23
CA CYS A 15 16.76 16.60 -8.94
C CYS A 15 16.61 15.51 -7.87
N ASP A 16 17.06 14.28 -8.16
CA ASP A 16 17.03 13.11 -7.28
C ASP A 16 15.65 12.72 -6.71
N LYS A 17 14.57 13.31 -7.23
CA LYS A 17 13.21 12.95 -6.83
C LYS A 17 12.89 11.51 -7.24
N GLU A 18 12.46 10.73 -6.27
CA GLU A 18 11.94 9.37 -6.46
C GLU A 18 10.47 9.40 -6.86
N TYR A 19 10.13 8.56 -7.83
CA TYR A 19 8.77 8.36 -8.31
C TYR A 19 8.32 6.95 -7.92
N LYS A 20 7.25 6.89 -7.10
CA LYS A 20 6.75 5.66 -6.47
C LYS A 20 5.84 4.84 -7.40
N ASP A 21 5.26 5.47 -8.41
CA ASP A 21 4.36 4.84 -9.37
C ASP A 21 4.93 4.87 -10.79
N ASP A 22 4.31 4.07 -11.65
CA ASP A 22 4.48 4.11 -13.09
C ASP A 22 4.00 5.48 -13.60
N ASP A 23 4.87 6.46 -13.51
CA ASP A 23 4.84 7.68 -14.28
C ASP A 23 4.60 7.28 -15.74
N LYS A 24 3.32 7.38 -16.14
CA LYS A 24 2.78 7.09 -17.48
C LYS A 24 3.64 7.64 -18.63
N TYR A 25 4.49 8.60 -18.32
CA TYR A 25 5.29 9.35 -19.26
C TYR A 25 6.81 9.08 -19.19
N GLY A 26 7.33 8.44 -18.14
CA GLY A 26 8.75 8.10 -18.01
C GLY A 26 9.72 9.27 -17.80
N TYR A 27 9.22 10.47 -17.50
CA TYR A 27 10.03 11.68 -17.32
C TYR A 27 9.67 12.46 -16.06
N CYS A 28 10.62 13.28 -15.60
CA CYS A 28 10.46 14.09 -14.39
C CYS A 28 9.50 15.27 -14.60
N LEU A 29 8.33 15.23 -13.95
CA LEU A 29 7.32 16.31 -13.98
C LEU A 29 7.70 17.56 -13.17
N ASN A 30 8.77 17.52 -12.38
CA ASN A 30 9.27 18.68 -11.65
C ASN A 30 10.07 19.65 -12.54
N HIS A 31 10.34 19.29 -13.80
CA HIS A 31 11.02 20.18 -14.74
C HIS A 31 10.06 20.61 -15.85
N GLU A 32 10.21 21.87 -16.28
CA GLU A 32 9.39 22.45 -17.34
C GLU A 32 9.75 21.91 -18.72
N TYR A 33 8.76 21.84 -19.60
CA TYR A 33 9.00 21.52 -21.00
C TYR A 33 9.86 22.62 -21.65
N PRO A 34 10.86 22.30 -22.50
CA PRO A 34 11.18 20.98 -23.06
C PRO A 34 12.19 20.15 -22.25
N VAL A 35 12.75 20.68 -21.17
CA VAL A 35 13.80 20.01 -20.40
C VAL A 35 13.18 19.10 -19.36
N ARG A 36 12.65 17.95 -19.80
CA ARG A 36 12.17 16.90 -18.87
C ARG A 36 13.12 15.70 -18.90
N PRO A 37 14.00 15.57 -17.90
CA PRO A 37 14.90 14.44 -17.82
C PRO A 37 14.13 13.12 -17.77
N GLU A 38 14.59 12.13 -18.52
CA GLU A 38 14.13 10.75 -18.41
C GLU A 38 14.47 10.20 -17.03
N LEU A 39 13.58 9.40 -16.50
CA LEU A 39 13.78 8.75 -15.21
C LEU A 39 14.69 7.56 -15.36
N LYS A 40 15.59 7.37 -14.39
CA LYS A 40 16.53 6.26 -14.37
C LYS A 40 16.20 5.32 -13.22
N ASN A 41 16.40 4.03 -13.48
CA ASN A 41 16.33 3.03 -12.43
C ASN A 41 17.52 3.19 -11.49
N LYS A 42 17.24 3.24 -10.19
CA LYS A 42 18.24 3.24 -9.12
C LYS A 42 17.85 2.17 -8.11
N THR A 43 18.82 1.36 -7.72
CA THR A 43 18.64 0.42 -6.61
C THR A 43 18.92 1.16 -5.31
N ARG A 44 18.03 1.03 -4.34
CA ARG A 44 18.26 1.53 -2.97
C ARG A 44 17.80 0.53 -1.93
N ASP A 45 18.29 0.70 -0.71
CA ASP A 45 17.82 -0.08 0.42
C ASP A 45 16.35 0.24 0.75
N LYS A 46 15.64 -0.78 1.23
CA LYS A 46 14.28 -0.62 1.74
C LYS A 46 14.29 0.28 2.96
N GLN A 47 13.40 1.25 2.96
CA GLN A 47 13.14 2.06 4.16
C GLN A 47 12.43 1.19 5.19
N ARG A 48 12.77 1.39 6.46
CA ARG A 48 12.10 0.77 7.59
C ARG A 48 11.59 1.88 8.49
N VAL A 49 10.31 1.84 8.80
CA VAL A 49 9.68 2.74 9.75
C VAL A 49 9.18 1.87 10.90
N GLY A 50 9.54 2.25 12.13
CA GLY A 50 9.09 1.59 13.35
C GLY A 50 8.41 2.61 14.24
N GLY A 51 7.47 2.16 15.06
CA GLY A 51 6.69 3.01 15.95
C GLY A 51 5.33 2.42 16.25
N THR A 52 4.45 3.26 16.78
CA THR A 52 3.05 2.91 17.06
C THR A 52 2.16 3.48 15.96
N PHE A 53 1.28 2.64 15.42
CA PHE A 53 0.41 2.98 14.30
C PHE A 53 -1.05 2.75 14.67
N LYS A 54 -1.94 3.56 14.11
CA LYS A 54 -3.39 3.38 14.19
C LYS A 54 -3.98 3.27 12.79
N ILE A 55 -5.09 2.54 12.65
CA ILE A 55 -5.84 2.48 11.38
C ILE A 55 -6.64 3.77 11.23
N VAL A 56 -6.51 4.44 10.09
CA VAL A 56 -7.23 5.70 9.77
C VAL A 56 -8.09 5.61 8.52
N GLY A 57 -7.97 4.52 7.75
CA GLY A 57 -8.79 4.31 6.57
C GLY A 57 -8.60 2.92 5.98
N TRP A 58 -9.32 2.67 4.90
CA TRP A 58 -9.16 1.48 4.06
C TRP A 58 -9.09 1.90 2.60
N PHE A 59 -8.42 1.09 1.80
CA PHE A 59 -8.35 1.28 0.36
C PHE A 59 -8.59 -0.06 -0.36
N SER A 60 -9.03 0.03 -1.60
CA SER A 60 -9.19 -1.11 -2.48
C SER A 60 -8.76 -0.73 -3.89
N SER A 61 -8.07 -1.64 -4.54
CA SER A 61 -7.66 -1.56 -5.93
C SER A 61 -8.26 -2.73 -6.71
N ARG A 62 -8.04 -2.75 -8.02
CA ARG A 62 -8.51 -3.85 -8.87
C ARG A 62 -7.94 -5.22 -8.44
N SER A 63 -6.77 -5.23 -7.79
CA SER A 63 -6.02 -6.45 -7.49
C SER A 63 -5.83 -6.71 -5.99
N SER A 64 -6.17 -5.76 -5.11
CA SER A 64 -5.90 -5.91 -3.67
C SER A 64 -6.79 -4.99 -2.84
N ALA A 65 -6.84 -5.25 -1.53
CA ALA A 65 -7.38 -4.34 -0.54
C ALA A 65 -6.39 -4.16 0.61
N GLY A 66 -6.50 -3.05 1.32
CA GLY A 66 -5.59 -2.70 2.40
C GLY A 66 -6.19 -1.70 3.37
N LEU A 67 -5.39 -1.39 4.39
CA LEU A 67 -5.69 -0.37 5.38
C LEU A 67 -4.66 0.76 5.26
N THR A 68 -5.13 1.98 5.45
CA THR A 68 -4.25 3.13 5.66
C THR A 68 -3.99 3.24 7.15
N ILE A 69 -2.72 3.15 7.53
CA ILE A 69 -2.27 3.32 8.91
C ILE A 69 -1.51 4.63 9.06
N GLU A 70 -1.63 5.27 10.21
CA GLU A 70 -0.98 6.53 10.54
C GLU A 70 -0.01 6.33 11.70
N HIS A 71 1.23 6.82 11.55
CA HIS A 71 2.19 6.88 12.64
C HIS A 71 1.71 7.89 13.68
N THR A 72 1.55 7.42 14.92
CA THR A 72 0.94 8.21 15.99
C THR A 72 1.72 9.48 16.35
N ASP A 73 3.06 9.44 16.29
CA ASP A 73 3.89 10.61 16.63
C ASP A 73 4.08 11.62 15.47
N THR A 74 4.16 11.16 14.21
CA THR A 74 4.49 12.03 13.06
C THR A 74 3.29 12.38 12.20
N GLY A 75 2.19 11.66 12.32
CA GLY A 75 1.03 11.77 11.44
C GLY A 75 1.28 11.23 10.02
N GLU A 76 2.42 10.61 9.75
CA GLU A 76 2.72 10.06 8.42
C GLU A 76 1.85 8.84 8.14
N GLN A 77 1.29 8.77 6.93
CA GLN A 77 0.36 7.72 6.52
C GLN A 77 1.02 6.70 5.58
N PHE A 78 0.67 5.44 5.78
CA PHE A 78 1.19 4.30 5.03
C PHE A 78 0.04 3.39 4.60
N GLU A 79 0.08 2.95 3.35
CA GLU A 79 -0.82 1.93 2.82
C GLU A 79 -0.23 0.53 3.08
N VAL A 80 -1.00 -0.33 3.74
CA VAL A 80 -0.60 -1.71 4.05
C VAL A 80 -1.66 -2.68 3.55
N TYR A 81 -1.25 -3.68 2.78
CA TYR A 81 -2.16 -4.71 2.28
C TYR A 81 -2.68 -5.62 3.40
N VAL A 82 -3.96 -5.98 3.33
CA VAL A 82 -4.60 -6.81 4.37
C VAL A 82 -3.90 -8.16 4.51
N SER A 83 -3.34 -8.71 3.43
CA SER A 83 -2.57 -9.96 3.44
C SER A 83 -1.42 -9.96 4.44
N ASP A 84 -0.77 -8.82 4.66
CA ASP A 84 0.33 -8.69 5.62
C ASP A 84 -0.17 -8.45 7.05
N LEU A 85 -1.43 -8.02 7.20
CA LEU A 85 -2.07 -7.72 8.48
C LEU A 85 -2.85 -8.89 9.07
N PHE A 86 -3.32 -9.86 8.27
CA PHE A 86 -4.16 -10.96 8.76
C PHE A 86 -3.58 -11.70 9.96
N LYS A 87 -2.26 -11.90 10.00
CA LYS A 87 -1.58 -12.55 11.13
C LYS A 87 -1.71 -11.80 12.47
N TYR A 88 -1.99 -10.49 12.44
CA TYR A 88 -2.21 -9.68 13.63
C TYR A 88 -3.71 -9.57 13.99
N LEU A 89 -4.60 -9.95 13.08
CA LEU A 89 -6.04 -9.99 13.29
C LEU A 89 -6.50 -11.34 13.85
N ASP A 90 -5.63 -12.35 13.85
CA ASP A 90 -5.94 -13.66 14.40
C ASP A 90 -6.26 -13.58 15.90
N GLY A 91 -7.41 -14.15 16.28
CA GLY A 91 -7.93 -14.08 17.65
C GLY A 91 -8.55 -12.74 18.08
N GLN A 92 -8.62 -11.73 17.21
CA GLN A 92 -9.29 -10.47 17.54
C GLN A 92 -10.81 -10.62 17.47
N GLU A 93 -11.50 -10.07 18.47
CA GLU A 93 -12.96 -10.04 18.51
C GLU A 93 -13.49 -8.95 17.57
N LEU A 94 -14.32 -9.34 16.60
CA LEU A 94 -14.90 -8.43 15.60
C LEU A 94 -16.24 -7.83 16.04
N GLY A 95 -16.73 -8.19 17.23
CA GLY A 95 -18.06 -7.83 17.73
C GLY A 95 -19.19 -8.64 17.09
N THR A 96 -20.42 -8.15 17.25
CA THR A 96 -21.63 -8.77 16.70
C THR A 96 -21.79 -8.39 15.23
N LEU A 97 -21.73 -9.38 14.35
CA LEU A 97 -21.91 -9.21 12.91
C LEU A 97 -23.02 -10.13 12.40
N THR A 98 -23.77 -9.65 11.43
CA THR A 98 -24.67 -10.50 10.63
C THR A 98 -23.98 -10.85 9.31
N LEU A 99 -23.87 -12.15 9.05
CA LEU A 99 -23.24 -12.69 7.85
C LEU A 99 -24.29 -13.33 6.94
N GLU A 100 -24.16 -13.10 5.64
CA GLU A 100 -24.95 -13.77 4.59
C GLU A 100 -24.04 -14.67 3.76
N GLU A 101 -24.48 -15.90 3.49
CA GLU A 101 -23.75 -16.82 2.61
C GLU A 101 -23.80 -16.30 1.17
N VAL A 102 -22.64 -16.22 0.53
CA VAL A 102 -22.51 -15.78 -0.86
C VAL A 102 -21.81 -16.82 -1.71
N LYS A 103 -22.20 -16.90 -2.98
CA LYS A 103 -21.59 -17.78 -3.97
C LYS A 103 -21.06 -16.99 -5.16
N LYS A 104 -19.76 -17.11 -5.43
CA LYS A 104 -19.08 -16.52 -6.60
C LYS A 104 -18.54 -17.64 -7.48
N GLY A 105 -19.29 -17.99 -8.53
CA GLY A 105 -18.99 -19.15 -9.37
C GLY A 105 -19.12 -20.46 -8.57
N LYS A 106 -17.99 -21.16 -8.37
CA LYS A 106 -17.94 -22.42 -7.57
C LYS A 106 -17.53 -22.19 -6.11
N ALA A 107 -17.06 -20.99 -5.75
CA ALA A 107 -16.62 -20.69 -4.40
C ALA A 107 -17.79 -20.19 -3.54
N TYR A 108 -17.95 -20.79 -2.36
CA TYR A 108 -18.82 -20.30 -1.29
C TYR A 108 -18.00 -19.43 -0.33
N GLY A 109 -18.65 -18.44 0.26
CA GLY A 109 -18.07 -17.53 1.24
C GLY A 109 -19.16 -16.80 2.02
N TRP A 110 -18.77 -15.78 2.78
CA TRP A 110 -19.68 -15.00 3.60
C TRP A 110 -19.46 -13.50 3.36
N ALA A 111 -20.55 -12.74 3.31
CA ALA A 111 -20.54 -11.28 3.26
C ALA A 111 -21.09 -10.71 4.58
N VAL A 112 -20.49 -9.63 5.07
CA VAL A 112 -21.05 -8.88 6.20
C VAL A 112 -22.19 -8.01 5.66
N VAL A 113 -23.40 -8.21 6.19
CA VAL A 113 -24.61 -7.49 5.75
C VAL A 113 -25.18 -6.56 6.83
N GLY A 114 -24.64 -6.63 8.05
CA GLY A 114 -24.99 -5.76 9.14
C GLY A 114 -24.04 -5.90 10.32
N SER A 115 -23.98 -4.85 11.12
CA SER A 115 -23.37 -4.79 12.44
C SER A 115 -24.34 -4.05 13.33
N ASP A 116 -24.62 -4.57 14.53
CA ASP A 116 -25.43 -3.88 15.53
C ASP A 116 -24.65 -2.73 16.19
#